data_AF-A0A8C7XQX7-F1
#
_entry.id   AF-A0A8C7XQX7-F1
#
_cell.length_a   1.000
_cell.length_b   1.000
_cell.length_c   1.000
_cell.angle_alpha   90.00
_cell.angle_beta   90.00
_cell.angle_gamma   90.00
#
_symmetry.space_group_name_H-M   'P 1'
#
loop_
_entity.id
_entity.type
_entity.pdbx_description
1 polymer ?
#
loop_
_entity_poly.entity_id
_entity_poly.type
_entity_poly.pdbx_seq_one_letter_code
_entity_poly.pdbx_strand_id
1 'polypeptide(L)'
;LELLVEKAISTCERQMGVGESFRRVLECVASGILLQDGPGLKDPCEKEEVDAAAALTPQQREDITSSAQLALRLCAFGQIHKVLGMDSRPKARRHMLNRKTYEATGPSKKAAKVNVAIKARR
;
A
#
# COMPACT_ATOMS: atom_id res chain seq x y z
N LEU A 1 -7.80 18.08 -8.42
CA LEU A 1 -7.13 17.00 -7.63
C LEU A 1 -7.95 16.63 -6.40
N GLU A 2 -8.35 17.60 -5.58
CA GLU A 2 -9.10 17.39 -4.33
C GLU A 2 -10.34 16.53 -4.51
N LEU A 3 -11.20 16.89 -5.48
CA LEU A 3 -12.44 16.17 -5.79
C LEU A 3 -12.20 14.70 -6.19
N LEU A 4 -11.11 14.42 -6.91
CA LEU A 4 -10.74 13.05 -7.28
C LEU A 4 -10.33 12.24 -6.04
N VAL A 5 -9.54 12.85 -5.15
CA VAL A 5 -9.07 12.21 -3.91
C VAL A 5 -10.25 11.90 -2.99
N GLU A 6 -11.15 12.86 -2.81
CA GLU A 6 -12.38 12.67 -2.03
C GLU A 6 -13.19 11.49 -2.59
N LYS A 7 -13.58 11.52 -3.88
CA LYS A 7 -14.37 10.43 -4.49
C LYS A 7 -13.67 9.06 -4.43
N ALA A 8 -12.37 9.03 -4.68
CA ALA A 8 -11.61 7.77 -4.64
C ALA A 8 -11.66 7.15 -3.24
N ILE A 9 -11.58 7.96 -2.18
CA ILE A 9 -11.56 7.48 -0.80
C ILE A 9 -12.97 7.22 -0.27
N SER A 10 -13.95 8.10 -0.58
CA SER A 10 -15.32 7.99 -0.07
C SER A 10 -16.09 6.79 -0.62
N THR A 11 -15.65 6.22 -1.73
CA THR A 11 -16.19 4.96 -2.27
C THR A 11 -15.75 3.70 -1.52
N CYS A 12 -14.87 3.82 -0.51
CA CYS A 12 -14.46 2.69 0.32
C CYS A 12 -15.24 2.61 1.63
N GLU A 13 -15.78 1.43 1.95
CA GLU A 13 -16.58 1.18 3.17
C GLU A 13 -15.74 1.07 4.47
N ARG A 14 -14.41 1.08 4.35
CA ARG A 14 -13.49 0.98 5.49
C ARG A 14 -12.47 2.10 5.48
N GLN A 15 -11.98 2.43 6.67
CA GLN A 15 -10.84 3.34 6.81
C GLN A 15 -9.60 2.75 6.15
N MET A 16 -8.87 3.59 5.43
CA MET A 16 -7.65 3.23 4.72
C MET A 16 -6.47 4.00 5.29
N GLY A 17 -5.31 3.35 5.37
CA GLY A 17 -4.06 4.06 5.68
C GLY A 17 -3.67 5.00 4.54
N VAL A 18 -2.79 5.97 4.80
CA VAL A 18 -2.38 6.97 3.79
C VAL A 18 -1.77 6.32 2.54
N GLY A 19 -0.85 5.37 2.71
CA GLY A 19 -0.23 4.67 1.58
C GLY A 19 -1.18 3.74 0.82
N GLU A 20 -2.29 3.34 1.44
CA GLU A 20 -3.35 2.59 0.78
C GLU A 20 -4.28 3.51 0.00
N SER A 21 -4.71 4.61 0.63
CA SER A 21 -5.51 5.67 0.01
C SER A 21 -4.83 6.25 -1.23
N PHE A 22 -3.52 6.52 -1.14
CA PHE A 22 -2.73 6.98 -2.27
C PHE A 22 -2.74 5.98 -3.44
N ARG A 23 -2.56 4.68 -3.16
CA ARG A 23 -2.64 3.64 -4.19
C ARG A 23 -4.02 3.59 -4.83
N ARG A 24 -5.08 3.72 -4.05
CA ARG A 24 -6.46 3.76 -4.56
C ARG A 24 -6.73 4.95 -5.47
N VAL A 25 -6.22 6.13 -5.14
CA VAL A 25 -6.32 7.31 -6.03
C VAL A 25 -5.63 7.00 -7.37
N LEU A 26 -4.44 6.40 -7.35
CA LEU A 26 -3.75 5.98 -8.57
C LEU A 26 -4.54 4.94 -9.36
N GLU A 27 -5.21 3.99 -8.69
CA GLU A 27 -6.10 2.99 -9.32
C GLU A 27 -7.26 3.66 -10.07
N CYS A 28 -7.92 4.63 -9.44
CA CYS A 28 -9.01 5.39 -10.08
C CYS A 28 -8.54 6.16 -11.32
N VAL A 29 -7.35 6.78 -11.27
CA VAL A 29 -6.81 7.48 -12.45
C VAL A 29 -6.41 6.49 -13.54
N ALA A 30 -5.71 5.41 -13.17
CA ALA A 30 -5.24 4.40 -14.11
C ALA A 30 -6.37 3.62 -14.80
N SER A 31 -7.54 3.52 -14.16
CA SER A 31 -8.74 2.93 -14.76
C SER A 31 -9.37 3.81 -15.85
N GLY A 32 -8.84 5.01 -16.09
CA GLY A 32 -9.27 5.88 -17.17
C GLY A 32 -10.44 6.81 -16.82
N ILE A 33 -10.64 7.15 -15.54
CA ILE A 33 -11.71 8.08 -15.11
C ILE A 33 -11.64 9.44 -15.82
N LEU A 34 -10.44 9.85 -16.25
CA LEU A 34 -10.19 11.12 -16.94
C LEU A 34 -10.21 11.01 -18.47
N LEU A 35 -10.33 9.82 -19.06
CA LEU A 35 -10.37 9.68 -20.52
C LEU A 35 -11.66 10.29 -21.09
N GLN A 36 -11.64 10.68 -22.36
CA GLN A 36 -12.78 11.30 -23.04
C GLN A 36 -14.06 10.43 -23.01
N ASP A 37 -13.88 9.11 -23.09
CA ASP A 37 -14.95 8.11 -23.01
C ASP A 37 -15.13 7.55 -21.59
N GLY A 38 -14.44 8.14 -20.61
CA GLY A 38 -14.50 7.76 -19.20
C GLY A 38 -15.70 8.40 -18.49
N PRO A 39 -16.02 7.93 -17.27
CA PRO A 39 -17.13 8.48 -16.48
C PRO A 39 -16.93 9.95 -16.05
N GLY A 40 -15.73 10.50 -16.15
CA GLY A 40 -15.43 11.90 -15.84
C GLY A 40 -15.52 12.24 -14.35
N LEU A 41 -15.34 13.52 -14.03
CA LEU A 41 -15.39 14.02 -12.65
C LEU A 41 -16.42 15.13 -12.51
N LYS A 42 -17.69 14.77 -12.25
CA LYS A 42 -18.76 15.75 -12.01
C LYS A 42 -18.42 16.74 -10.89
N ASP A 43 -18.47 18.04 -11.21
CA ASP A 43 -18.25 19.14 -10.27
C ASP A 43 -19.47 19.31 -9.33
N PRO A 44 -19.32 19.19 -7.99
CA PRO A 44 -20.41 19.37 -7.04
C PRO A 44 -20.78 20.85 -6.80
N CYS A 45 -19.98 21.80 -7.25
CA CYS A 45 -20.21 23.24 -7.09
C CYS A 45 -21.05 23.83 -8.24
N GLU A 46 -21.19 23.10 -9.34
CA GLU A 46 -21.99 23.50 -10.50
C GLU A 46 -23.38 22.86 -10.48
N LYS A 47 -24.37 23.60 -10.98
CA LYS A 47 -25.77 23.11 -11.08
C LYS A 47 -25.94 22.12 -12.23
N GLU A 48 -25.29 22.39 -13.35
CA GLU A 48 -25.32 21.56 -14.54
C GLU A 48 -24.30 20.42 -14.45
N GLU A 49 -24.44 19.40 -15.30
CA GLU A 49 -23.49 18.29 -15.36
C GLU A 49 -22.18 18.71 -16.04
N VAL A 50 -21.29 19.31 -15.27
CA VAL A 50 -19.98 19.79 -15.72
C VAL A 50 -18.88 18.84 -15.26
N ASP A 51 -18.02 18.41 -16.19
CA ASP A 51 -16.78 17.69 -15.87
C ASP A 51 -15.73 18.67 -15.33
N ALA A 52 -15.33 18.50 -14.07
CA ALA A 52 -14.27 19.28 -13.43
C ALA A 52 -12.91 19.11 -14.12
N ALA A 53 -12.72 18.06 -14.92
CA ALA A 53 -11.52 17.84 -15.72
C ALA A 53 -11.60 18.42 -17.14
N ALA A 54 -12.69 19.11 -17.51
CA ALA A 54 -12.96 19.59 -18.88
C ALA A 54 -11.82 20.44 -19.48
N ALA A 55 -11.05 21.15 -18.66
CA ALA A 55 -9.92 21.96 -19.11
C ALA A 55 -8.73 21.15 -19.65
N LEU A 56 -8.67 19.84 -19.38
CA LEU A 56 -7.59 18.97 -19.86
C LEU A 56 -7.80 18.57 -21.33
N THR A 57 -6.74 18.69 -22.13
CA THR A 57 -6.74 18.21 -23.51
C THR A 57 -6.78 16.68 -23.56
N PRO A 58 -7.22 16.06 -24.67
CA PRO A 58 -7.21 14.60 -24.82
C PRO A 58 -5.81 14.00 -24.56
N GLN A 59 -4.75 14.61 -25.08
CA GLN A 59 -3.38 14.17 -24.85
C GLN A 59 -2.99 14.21 -23.37
N GLN A 60 -3.32 15.31 -22.66
CA GLN A 60 -3.05 15.42 -21.22
C GLN A 60 -3.77 14.33 -20.43
N ARG A 61 -5.01 14.01 -20.80
CA ARG A 61 -5.79 12.94 -20.16
C ARG A 61 -5.13 11.57 -20.35
N GLU A 62 -4.63 11.27 -21.55
CA GLU A 62 -3.89 10.05 -21.85
C GLU A 62 -2.56 9.98 -21.08
N ASP A 63 -1.79 11.07 -21.07
CA ASP A 63 -0.50 11.15 -20.38
C ASP A 63 -0.66 10.96 -18.86
N ILE A 64 -1.68 11.59 -18.26
CA ILE A 64 -2.01 11.42 -16.84
C ILE A 64 -2.42 9.97 -16.56
N THR A 65 -3.27 9.37 -17.40
CA THR A 65 -3.70 7.98 -17.24
C THR A 65 -2.52 7.00 -17.35
N SER A 66 -1.68 7.18 -18.37
CA SER A 66 -0.48 6.38 -18.61
C SER A 66 0.53 6.49 -17.46
N SER A 67 0.77 7.71 -16.97
CA SER A 67 1.66 7.94 -15.82
C SER A 67 1.13 7.30 -14.53
N ALA A 68 -0.18 7.35 -14.28
CA ALA A 68 -0.80 6.66 -13.14
C ALA A 68 -0.68 5.13 -13.23
N GLN A 69 -0.89 4.55 -14.42
CA GLN A 69 -0.70 3.12 -14.66
C GLN A 69 0.75 2.68 -14.38
N LEU A 70 1.73 3.50 -14.75
CA LEU A 70 3.14 3.24 -14.41
C LEU A 70 3.38 3.35 -12.91
N ALA A 71 2.86 4.41 -12.28
CA ALA A 71 2.99 4.63 -10.85
C ALA A 71 2.41 3.47 -10.01
N LEU A 72 1.29 2.88 -10.43
CA LEU A 72 0.73 1.69 -9.78
C LEU A 72 1.65 0.49 -9.84
N ARG A 73 2.22 0.22 -11.01
CA ARG A 73 3.19 -0.87 -11.18
C ARG A 73 4.40 -0.64 -10.26
N LEU A 74 4.93 0.59 -10.22
CA LEU A 74 6.00 0.94 -9.30
C LEU A 74 5.59 0.72 -7.83
N CYS A 75 4.39 1.12 -7.43
CA CYS A 75 3.87 0.89 -6.09
C CYS A 75 3.77 -0.60 -5.74
N ALA A 76 3.25 -1.42 -6.66
CA ALA A 76 3.11 -2.86 -6.48
C ALA A 76 4.48 -3.56 -6.29
N PHE A 77 5.52 -3.10 -6.98
CA PHE A 77 6.88 -3.62 -6.85
C PHE A 77 7.72 -2.94 -5.75
N GLY A 78 7.10 -2.23 -4.81
CA GLY A 78 7.78 -1.60 -3.68
C GLY A 78 8.69 -0.42 -4.08
N GLN A 79 8.45 0.17 -5.25
CA GLN A 79 9.20 1.30 -5.81
C GLN A 79 8.44 2.64 -5.68
N ILE A 80 7.55 2.77 -4.69
CA ILE A 80 6.80 4.02 -4.43
C ILE A 80 7.71 5.24 -4.20
N HIS A 81 8.95 5.04 -3.71
CA HIS A 81 9.92 6.11 -3.57
C HIS A 81 10.21 6.84 -4.89
N LYS A 82 10.19 6.13 -6.03
CA LYS A 82 10.34 6.74 -7.35
C LYS A 82 9.14 7.61 -7.72
N VAL A 83 7.93 7.16 -7.37
CA VAL A 83 6.69 7.91 -7.61
C VAL A 83 6.67 9.19 -6.76
N LEU A 84 7.18 9.12 -5.53
CA LEU A 84 7.24 10.26 -4.61
C LEU A 84 8.45 11.19 -4.84
N GLY A 85 9.34 10.88 -5.80
CA GLY A 85 10.56 11.66 -6.02
C GLY A 85 11.52 11.63 -4.83
N MET A 86 11.54 10.53 -4.08
CA MET A 86 12.35 10.34 -2.88
C MET A 86 13.44 9.31 -3.08
N ASP A 87 14.49 9.39 -2.26
CA ASP A 87 15.51 8.35 -2.19
C ASP A 87 14.92 7.02 -1.70
N SER A 88 15.46 5.93 -2.25
CA SER A 88 15.10 4.60 -1.79
C SER A 88 15.52 4.43 -0.34
N ARG A 89 14.55 4.17 0.54
CA ARG A 89 14.86 3.78 1.92
C ARG A 89 15.72 2.51 1.91
N PRO A 90 16.72 2.40 2.80
CA PRO A 90 17.47 1.16 2.97
C PRO A 90 16.50 0.02 3.22
N LYS A 91 16.51 -1.00 2.36
CA LYS A 91 15.75 -2.23 2.63
C LYS A 91 16.34 -2.80 3.91
N ALA A 92 15.61 -2.72 5.02
CA ALA A 92 15.98 -3.45 6.22
C ALA A 92 16.21 -4.88 5.76
N ARG A 93 17.45 -5.38 5.89
CA ARG A 93 17.70 -6.80 5.69
C ARG A 93 16.74 -7.46 6.65
N ARG A 94 15.76 -8.21 6.14
CA ARG A 94 15.04 -9.16 6.98
C ARG A 94 16.15 -10.02 7.54
N HIS A 95 16.60 -9.72 8.76
CA HIS A 95 17.43 -10.62 9.52
C HIS A 95 16.51 -11.81 9.62
N MET A 96 16.80 -12.85 8.82
CA MET A 96 16.12 -14.12 8.94
C MET A 96 16.36 -14.49 10.40
N LEU A 97 15.34 -14.28 11.23
CA LEU A 97 15.33 -14.74 12.60
C LEU A 97 15.59 -16.22 12.47
N ASN A 98 16.78 -16.58 12.94
CA ASN A 98 17.35 -17.89 12.98
C ASN A 98 16.27 -18.86 13.47
N ARG A 99 15.55 -19.51 12.55
CA ARG A 99 14.66 -20.62 12.86
C ARG A 99 15.63 -21.72 13.25
N LYS A 100 16.01 -21.75 14.54
CA LYS A 100 16.70 -22.89 15.13
C LYS A 100 15.93 -24.11 14.69
N THR A 101 16.59 -24.94 13.88
CA THR A 101 16.18 -26.29 13.57
C THR A 101 15.92 -26.97 14.92
N TYR A 102 14.65 -27.19 15.24
CA TYR A 102 14.29 -28.20 16.21
C TYR A 102 14.62 -29.53 15.53
N GLU A 103 15.82 -30.06 15.80
CA GLU A 103 16.10 -31.46 15.51
C GLU A 103 15.06 -32.29 16.25
N ALA A 104 14.21 -32.96 15.48
CA ALA A 104 13.28 -33.96 15.99
C ALA A 104 14.09 -35.18 16.43
N THR A 105 14.59 -35.15 17.67
CA THR A 105 14.92 -36.36 18.41
C THR A 105 13.89 -36.52 19.51
N GLY A 106 12.97 -37.46 19.31
CA GLY A 106 12.18 -38.05 20.38
C GLY A 106 12.37 -39.57 20.34
N PRO A 107 11.93 -40.31 21.37
CA PRO A 107 12.15 -40.08 22.79
C PRO A 107 12.85 -41.32 23.41
N SER A 108 13.71 -41.16 24.43
CA SER A 108 14.08 -42.30 25.27
C SER A 108 13.97 -41.97 26.75
N LYS A 109 13.13 -42.76 27.40
CA LYS A 109 12.74 -42.74 28.79
C LYS A 109 13.97 -42.99 29.67
N LYS A 110 14.13 -42.21 30.75
CA LYS A 110 14.36 -42.69 32.13
C LYS A 110 14.86 -41.56 33.04
N ALA A 111 14.53 -41.75 34.33
CA ALA A 111 15.10 -41.13 35.51
C ALA A 111 14.54 -39.76 35.93
N ALA A 112 13.48 -39.85 36.73
CA ALA A 112 13.22 -38.92 37.81
C ALA A 112 14.44 -38.76 38.74
N LYS A 113 14.63 -37.52 39.25
CA LYS A 113 14.98 -37.16 40.65
C LYS A 113 15.12 -35.64 40.73
N VAL A 114 14.08 -34.96 41.23
CA VAL A 114 14.01 -34.33 42.57
C VAL A 114 14.88 -33.07 42.68
N ASN A 115 14.21 -31.92 42.74
CA ASN A 115 14.73 -30.64 43.18
C ASN A 115 15.11 -30.69 44.67
N VAL A 116 16.29 -30.19 45.05
CA VAL A 116 16.49 -29.57 46.37
C VAL A 116 17.26 -28.27 46.25
N ALA A 117 16.71 -27.33 47.00
CA ALA A 117 16.95 -25.91 47.18
C ALA A 117 18.33 -25.49 47.74
N ILE A 118 18.74 -24.29 47.29
CA ILE A 118 19.20 -23.13 48.07
C ILE A 118 20.52 -23.22 48.86
N LYS A 119 21.55 -22.63 48.24
CA LYS A 119 22.40 -21.50 48.70
C LYS A 119 22.46 -21.16 50.23
N ALA A 120 23.68 -21.33 50.77
CA ALA A 120 24.43 -20.46 51.69
C ALA A 120 24.24 -20.50 53.23
N ARG A 121 25.39 -20.22 53.89
CA ARG A 121 25.75 -20.00 55.32
C ARG A 121 26.44 -21.22 55.94
N ARG A 122 27.63 -21.14 56.54
CA ARG A 122 28.41 -20.03 57.14
C ARG A 122 29.86 -20.05 56.66
#